data_AF-A0A3G2R8V2-F1
#
_entry.id   AF-A0A3G2R8V2-F1
#
_cell.length_a   1.000
_cell.length_b   1.000
_cell.length_c   1.000
_cell.angle_alpha   90.00
_cell.angle_beta   90.00
_cell.angle_gamma   90.00
#
_symmetry.space_group_name_H-M   'P 1'
#
loop_
_entity.id
_entity.type
_entity.pdbx_description
1 polymer ?
#
loop_
_entity_poly.entity_id
_entity_poly.type
_entity_poly.pdbx_seq_one_letter_code
_entity_poly.pdbx_strand_id
1 'polypeptide(L)' 'MAKLVLLNQPKPRAIFLFDCVSRYLLMKKDFEKELRTVLDMVGQNIPVIGMLTFGEIGAYSSVPLFHNKTMVVAAGW' A
#
# COMPACT_ATOMS: atom_id res chain seq x y z
N MET A 1 9.27 -1.37 -3.27
CA MET A 1 9.76 -1.84 -1.94
C MET A 1 8.98 -3.04 -1.37
N ALA A 2 7.94 -3.58 -2.01
CA ALA A 2 7.15 -4.72 -1.50
C ALA A 2 7.80 -6.12 -1.67
N LYS A 3 8.90 -6.23 -2.43
CA LYS A 3 9.50 -7.52 -2.83
C LYS A 3 10.20 -8.28 -1.69
N LEU A 4 10.58 -7.62 -0.59
CA LEU A 4 11.52 -8.21 0.36
C LEU A 4 10.89 -9.08 1.47
N VAL A 5 9.63 -8.86 1.86
CA VAL A 5 9.05 -9.54 3.03
C VAL A 5 8.40 -10.89 2.69
N LEU A 6 7.87 -11.08 1.48
CA LEU A 6 7.10 -12.29 1.12
C LEU A 6 7.97 -13.51 0.75
N LEU A 7 9.26 -13.33 0.47
CA LEU A 7 10.08 -14.39 -0.15
C LEU A 7 10.52 -15.51 0.81
N ASN A 8 10.36 -15.34 2.14
CA ASN A 8 10.85 -16.29 3.14
C ASN A 8 9.86 -16.56 4.30
N GLN A 9 8.58 -16.34 4.07
CA GLN A 9 7.52 -16.52 5.07
C GLN A 9 6.53 -17.61 4.61
N PRO A 10 5.84 -18.31 5.54
CA PRO A 10 4.73 -19.22 5.20
C PRO A 10 3.68 -18.48 4.37
N LYS A 11 2.80 -19.16 3.62
CA LYS A 11 1.82 -18.43 2.80
C LYS A 11 0.81 -17.68 3.71
N PRO A 12 0.56 -16.37 3.51
CA PRO A 12 -0.37 -15.65 4.36
C PRO A 12 -1.82 -16.08 4.10
N ARG A 13 -2.65 -16.09 5.15
CA ARG A 13 -4.09 -16.37 5.07
C ARG A 13 -4.89 -15.17 4.57
N ALA A 14 -4.40 -13.96 4.79
CA ALA A 14 -4.98 -12.71 4.28
C ALA A 14 -3.92 -11.61 4.16
N ILE A 15 -4.18 -10.63 3.28
CA ILE A 15 -3.40 -9.40 3.16
C ILE A 15 -4.28 -8.19 3.45
N PHE A 16 -3.74 -7.23 4.21
CA PHE A 16 -4.30 -5.90 4.39
C PHE A 16 -3.45 -4.87 3.64
N LEU A 17 -4.10 -4.06 2.81
CA LEU A 17 -3.45 -3.04 1.98
C LEU A 17 -3.99 -1.65 2.30
N PHE A 18 -3.11 -0.73 2.68
CA PHE A 18 -3.45 0.66 2.94
C PHE A 18 -2.62 1.54 2.01
N ASP A 19 -3.26 2.42 1.23
CA ASP A 19 -2.56 3.35 0.37
C ASP A 19 -3.00 4.79 0.64
N CYS A 20 -2.11 5.74 0.45
CA CYS A 20 -2.43 7.15 0.60
C CYS A 20 -3.31 7.62 -0.56
N VAL A 21 -4.47 8.23 -0.26
CA VAL A 21 -5.39 8.76 -1.28
C VAL A 21 -4.72 9.77 -2.22
N SER A 22 -3.73 10.53 -1.76
CA SER A 22 -2.99 11.44 -2.65
C SER A 22 -2.22 10.70 -3.74
N ARG A 23 -1.75 9.46 -3.50
CA ARG A 23 -1.07 8.66 -4.53
C ARG A 23 -2.02 8.25 -5.64
N TYR A 24 -3.23 7.81 -5.27
CA TYR A 24 -4.30 7.55 -6.22
C TYR A 24 -4.58 8.78 -7.11
N LEU A 25 -4.73 9.95 -6.48
CA LEU A 25 -5.03 11.21 -7.20
C LEU A 25 -3.87 11.69 -8.10
N LEU A 26 -2.62 11.54 -7.65
CA LEU A 26 -1.44 12.03 -8.37
C LEU A 26 -1.00 11.07 -9.51
N MET A 27 -1.00 9.77 -9.24
CA MET A 27 -0.46 8.75 -10.16
C MET A 27 -1.43 8.35 -11.26
N LYS A 28 -2.74 8.59 -11.11
CA LYS A 28 -3.76 8.29 -12.11
C LYS A 28 -3.65 6.83 -12.61
N LYS A 29 -3.35 6.62 -13.90
CA LYS A 29 -3.23 5.29 -14.51
C LYS A 29 -2.09 4.44 -13.91
N ASP A 30 -1.04 5.10 -13.43
CA ASP A 30 0.10 4.39 -12.82
C ASP A 30 -0.25 3.80 -11.46
N PHE A 31 -1.25 4.33 -10.76
CA PHE A 31 -1.76 3.75 -9.52
C PHE A 31 -2.31 2.33 -9.77
N GLU A 32 -3.18 2.16 -10.76
CA GLU A 32 -3.74 0.84 -11.07
C GLU A 32 -2.68 -0.16 -11.50
N LYS A 33 -1.66 0.30 -12.26
CA LYS A 33 -0.55 -0.54 -12.69
C LYS A 33 0.25 -1.05 -11.50
N GLU A 34 0.56 -0.18 -10.54
CA GLU A 34 1.27 -0.57 -9.32
C GLU A 34 0.42 -1.53 -8.48
N LEU A 35 -0.85 -1.21 -8.26
CA LEU A 35 -1.76 -2.05 -7.47
C LEU A 35 -1.88 -3.46 -8.05
N ARG A 36 -2.06 -3.59 -9.38
CA ARG A 36 -2.09 -4.90 -10.05
C ARG A 36 -0.78 -5.67 -9.86
N THR A 37 0.36 -4.99 -10.02
CA THR A 37 1.68 -5.60 -9.81
C THR A 37 1.83 -6.15 -8.40
N VAL A 38 1.35 -5.42 -7.38
CA VAL A 38 1.38 -5.88 -5.98
C VAL A 38 0.44 -7.06 -5.76
N LEU A 39 -0.79 -7.03 -6.29
CA LEU A 39 -1.76 -8.13 -6.17
C LEU A 39 -1.26 -9.40 -6.86
N ASP A 40 -0.63 -9.29 -8.03
CA ASP A 40 -0.04 -10.41 -8.76
C ASP A 40 1.09 -11.07 -7.96
N MET A 41 1.85 -10.29 -7.17
CA MET A 41 2.91 -10.81 -6.29
C MET A 41 2.36 -11.53 -5.05
N VAL A 42 1.18 -11.16 -4.56
CA VAL A 42 0.51 -11.82 -3.43
C VAL A 42 -0.04 -13.20 -3.86
N GLY A 43 -0.56 -13.29 -5.08
CA GLY A 43 -1.11 -14.52 -5.65
C GLY A 43 -2.64 -14.64 -5.52
N GLN A 44 -3.25 -15.38 -6.44
CA GLN A 44 -4.69 -15.35 -6.71
C GLN A 44 -5.60 -15.96 -5.63
N ASN A 45 -5.06 -16.76 -4.71
CA ASN A 45 -5.85 -17.48 -3.70
C ASN A 45 -5.80 -16.85 -2.30
N ILE A 46 -5.27 -15.64 -2.17
CA ILE A 46 -5.16 -14.95 -0.87
C ILE A 46 -6.14 -13.78 -0.87
N PRO A 47 -7.11 -13.73 0.06
CA PRO A 47 -8.00 -12.59 0.16
C PRO A 47 -7.21 -11.33 0.51
N VAL A 48 -7.44 -10.27 -0.26
CA VAL A 48 -6.86 -8.95 -0.04
C VAL A 48 -7.98 -7.97 0.28
N ILE A 49 -7.87 -7.29 1.41
CA ILE A 49 -8.79 -6.21 1.80
C ILE A 49 -7.95 -4.95 2.00
N GLY A 50 -8.46 -3.81 1.53
CA GLY A 50 -7.73 -2.56 1.66
C GLY A 50 -8.60 -1.33 1.60
N MET A 51 -8.00 -0.19 1.94
CA MET A 51 -8.67 1.10 1.88
C MET A 51 -7.68 2.22 1.53
N LEU A 52 -8.21 3.25 0.87
CA LEU A 52 -7.49 4.51 0.74
C LEU A 52 -7.53 5.25 2.09
N THR A 53 -6.37 5.65 2.55
CA THR A 53 -6.17 6.37 3.82
C THR A 53 -5.63 7.76 3.54
N PHE A 54 -5.92 8.70 4.43
CA PHE A 54 -5.11 9.90 4.53
C PHE A 54 -3.88 9.55 5.37
N GLY A 55 -2.71 9.54 4.72
CA GLY A 55 -1.46 9.61 5.46
C GLY A 55 -1.37 10.96 6.18
N GLU A 56 -0.62 11.03 7.28
CA GLU A 56 -0.46 12.26 8.03
C GLU A 56 0.04 13.41 7.14
N ILE A 57 -0.62 14.56 7.22
CA ILE A 57 -0.15 15.83 6.67
C ILE A 57 -0.05 16.79 7.87
N GLY A 58 1.13 16.88 8.49
CA GLY A 58 1.48 18.02 9.36
C GLY A 58 1.97 19.18 8.49
N ALA A 59 1.84 20.47 8.80
CA ALA A 59 1.61 21.14 10.07
C ALA A 59 0.60 22.30 9.91
N TYR A 60 -0.04 22.66 11.03
CA TYR A 60 -1.10 23.68 11.10
C TYR A 60 -0.58 25.14 11.09
N SER A 61 0.69 25.40 11.45
CA SER A 61 1.25 26.76 11.55
C SER A 61 2.66 26.92 10.94
N SER A 62 3.16 25.91 10.22
CA SER A 62 4.51 25.89 9.64
C SER A 62 4.54 25.11 8.32
N VAL A 63 5.73 24.92 7.73
CA VAL A 63 5.90 24.26 6.42
C VAL A 63 5.32 22.84 6.48
N PRO A 64 4.44 22.43 5.54
CA PRO A 64 3.90 21.07 5.54
C PRO A 64 5.01 20.02 5.50
N LEU A 65 5.05 19.18 6.53
CA LEU A 65 5.88 17.99 6.59
C LEU A 65 5.18 16.88 5.83
N PHE A 66 5.69 16.58 4.63
CA PHE A 66 5.25 15.44 3.86
C PHE A 66 5.73 14.16 4.54
N HIS A 67 4.94 13.64 5.46
CA HIS A 67 5.12 12.28 5.94
C HIS A 67 4.73 11.32 4.80
N ASN A 68 5.61 10.35 4.56
CA ASN A 68 5.79 9.69 3.27
C ASN A 68 4.48 9.25 2.61
N LYS A 69 4.33 9.54 1.31
CA LYS A 69 3.27 8.98 0.47
C LYS A 69 3.60 7.50 0.23
N THR A 70 3.04 6.60 1.03
CA THR A 70 3.37 5.16 1.01
C THR A 70 2.14 4.27 0.81
N MET A 71 2.38 3.08 0.27
CA MET A 71 1.52 1.91 0.42
C MET A 71 2.09 1.02 1.53
N VAL A 72 1.23 0.60 2.45
CA VAL A 72 1.52 -0.36 3.51
C VAL A 72 0.84 -1.68 3.19
N VAL A 73 1.59 -2.76 3.30
CA VAL A 73 1.11 -4.13 3.11
C VAL A 73 1.38 -4.91 4.40
N ALA A 74 0.32 -5.38 5.04
CA ALA A 74 0.39 -6.23 6.22
C ALA A 74 -0.10 -7.64 5.88
N ALA A 75 0.62 -8.65 6.35
CA ALA A 75 0.34 -10.06 6.10
C ALA A 75 -0.15 -10.74 7.39
N GLY A 76 -1.33 -11.37 7.32
CA GLY A 76 -1.89 -12.21 8.37
C GLY A 76 -1.55 -13.66 8.09
N TRP A 77 -0.54 -14.19 8.78
CA TRP A 77 -0.08 -15.58 8.65
C TRP A 77 -0.98 -16.53 9.45
#